data_AF-A0A351CXA2-F1
#
_entry.id   AF-A0A351CXA2-F1
#
_cell.length_a   1.000
_cell.length_b   1.000
_cell.length_c   1.000
_cell.angle_alpha   90.00
_cell.angle_beta   90.00
_cell.angle_gamma   90.00
#
_symmetry.space_group_name_H-M   'P 1'
#
loop_
_entity.id
_entity.type
_entity.pdbx_description
1 polymer ?
#
loop_
_entity_poly.entity_id
_entity_poly.type
_entity_poly.pdbx_seq_one_letter_code
_entity_poly.pdbx_strand_id
1 'polypeptide(L)'
;MADQLDYLLHETPTIPDDMGVFLGTTHRMHSNVNRFISEHIYEDKLEPHPDNDKRIIEVPAGYDGPLNFDAGVTFVPVEHEGNTQASDEEVAEIKSLANALIGRTFHTGKSDPETRAIDWNDILFVAPYNHQVSKLRAALGEQAKVGSVDKFQGQEAPIVFLSMCASDASESPRGLDFLFDKHRINVAISRAQTLAVVVGNPNIGKTPVNRVDQLKLVNLFNAITRS
;
A
#
# COMPACT_ATOMS: atom_id res chain seq x y z
N MET A 1 -0.28 -14.44 -15.46
CA MET A 1 1.12 -14.38 -15.93
C MET A 1 1.88 -13.18 -15.34
N ALA A 2 1.60 -12.78 -14.09
CA ALA A 2 2.40 -11.78 -13.35
C ALA A 2 3.29 -12.44 -12.26
N ASP A 3 3.10 -13.73 -11.99
CA ASP A 3 3.73 -14.44 -10.85
C ASP A 3 5.12 -15.03 -11.16
N GLN A 4 5.57 -15.06 -12.43
CA GLN A 4 6.91 -15.57 -12.75
C GLN A 4 7.99 -14.47 -12.76
N LEU A 5 7.60 -13.20 -12.81
CA LEU A 5 8.55 -12.08 -12.86
C LEU A 5 9.06 -11.69 -11.45
N ASP A 6 8.26 -11.93 -10.42
CA ASP A 6 8.56 -11.55 -9.04
C ASP A 6 9.66 -12.41 -8.40
N TYR A 7 9.92 -13.61 -8.95
CA TYR A 7 10.91 -14.56 -8.45
C TYR A 7 12.35 -14.26 -8.91
N LEU A 8 12.54 -13.35 -9.87
CA LEU A 8 13.84 -13.09 -10.53
C LEU A 8 14.56 -11.82 -10.04
N LEU A 9 14.00 -11.07 -9.09
CA LEU A 9 14.49 -9.75 -8.68
C LEU A 9 15.68 -9.76 -7.68
N HIS A 10 16.46 -10.83 -7.64
CA HIS A 10 17.70 -10.84 -6.88
C HIS A 10 18.80 -10.06 -7.64
N GLU A 11 19.09 -8.86 -7.11
CA GLU A 11 20.41 -8.19 -7.20
C GLU A 11 20.78 -7.31 -8.42
N THR A 12 19.85 -6.63 -9.09
CA THR A 12 20.24 -5.53 -10.02
C THR A 12 19.36 -4.28 -9.97
N PRO A 13 19.95 -3.04 -10.01
CA PRO A 13 19.20 -1.78 -9.89
C PRO A 13 18.44 -1.38 -11.16
N THR A 14 18.69 -2.04 -12.29
CA THR A 14 18.10 -1.80 -13.60
C THR A 14 17.76 -3.15 -14.20
N ILE A 15 16.54 -3.33 -14.70
CA ILE A 15 16.15 -4.53 -15.45
C ILE A 15 16.96 -4.51 -16.75
N PRO A 16 17.90 -5.45 -16.96
CA PRO A 16 18.63 -5.51 -18.22
C PRO A 16 17.70 -5.98 -19.34
N ASP A 17 17.91 -5.47 -20.56
CA ASP A 17 17.03 -5.67 -21.73
C ASP A 17 16.86 -7.15 -22.15
N ASP A 18 17.60 -8.08 -21.52
CA ASP A 18 17.57 -9.52 -21.74
C ASP A 18 16.74 -10.31 -20.71
N MET A 19 16.18 -9.67 -19.68
CA MET A 19 15.49 -10.31 -18.54
C MET A 19 13.98 -10.04 -18.49
N GLY A 20 13.29 -10.47 -19.54
CA GLY A 20 11.83 -10.49 -19.61
C GLY A 20 11.21 -9.24 -20.22
N VAL A 21 10.05 -9.40 -20.85
CA VAL A 21 9.34 -8.30 -21.52
C VAL A 21 8.76 -7.37 -20.46
N PHE A 22 9.39 -6.20 -20.26
CA PHE A 22 8.79 -5.11 -19.49
C PHE A 22 7.52 -4.64 -20.22
N LEU A 23 6.37 -4.83 -19.58
CA LEU A 23 5.10 -4.28 -20.05
C LEU A 23 4.99 -2.86 -19.49
N GLY A 24 5.26 -1.85 -20.32
CA GLY A 24 5.18 -0.44 -19.94
C GLY A 24 3.78 0.08 -19.66
N THR A 25 2.74 -0.76 -19.74
CA THR A 25 1.35 -0.37 -19.45
C THR A 25 0.72 -1.28 -18.40
N THR A 26 0.16 -0.68 -17.35
CA THR A 26 -0.62 -1.38 -16.31
C THR A 26 -2.12 -1.23 -16.54
N HIS A 27 -2.85 -2.35 -16.49
CA HIS A 27 -4.32 -2.37 -16.54
C HIS A 27 -4.96 -2.44 -15.14
N ARG A 28 -4.15 -2.29 -14.08
CA ARG A 28 -4.56 -2.49 -12.69
C ARG A 28 -4.79 -1.18 -11.95
N MET A 29 -3.80 -0.30 -11.96
CA MET A 29 -3.76 0.85 -11.06
C MET A 29 -4.41 2.06 -11.71
N HIS A 30 -5.31 2.73 -10.99
CA HIS A 30 -5.73 4.10 -11.29
C HIS A 30 -4.50 5.00 -11.44
N SER A 31 -4.54 6.00 -12.32
CA SER A 31 -3.40 6.89 -12.61
C SER A 31 -2.80 7.52 -11.35
N ASN A 32 -3.63 8.01 -10.42
CA ASN A 32 -3.19 8.53 -9.11
C ASN A 32 -2.40 7.53 -8.24
N VAL A 33 -2.70 6.22 -8.31
CA VAL A 33 -1.91 5.18 -7.63
C VAL A 33 -0.64 4.88 -8.42
N ASN A 34 -0.78 4.73 -9.74
CA ASN A 34 0.32 4.41 -10.64
C ASN A 34 1.41 5.50 -10.61
N ARG A 35 1.05 6.78 -10.49
CA ARG A 35 1.99 7.90 -10.45
C ARG A 35 3.09 7.67 -9.42
N PHE A 36 2.71 7.33 -8.18
CA PHE A 36 3.68 7.06 -7.11
C PHE A 36 4.62 5.90 -7.48
N ILE A 37 4.05 4.77 -7.93
CA ILE A 37 4.79 3.57 -8.29
C ILE A 37 5.72 3.83 -9.48
N SER A 38 5.22 4.48 -10.52
CA SER A 38 5.98 4.76 -11.74
C SER A 38 7.18 5.64 -11.44
N GLU A 39 6.97 6.78 -10.79
CA GLU A 39 8.02 7.75 -10.46
C GLU A 39 9.10 7.15 -9.55
N HIS A 40 8.70 6.53 -8.44
CA HIS A 40 9.64 6.16 -7.38
C HIS A 40 10.23 4.75 -7.53
N ILE A 41 9.60 3.89 -8.35
CA ILE A 41 9.99 2.48 -8.47
C ILE A 41 10.44 2.13 -9.88
N TYR A 42 9.74 2.62 -10.90
CA TYR A 42 9.95 2.30 -12.31
C TYR A 42 10.55 3.44 -13.15
N GLU A 43 11.01 4.54 -12.53
CA GLU A 43 11.66 5.66 -13.23
C GLU A 43 10.78 6.26 -14.35
N ASP A 44 9.49 6.46 -14.06
CA ASP A 44 8.47 6.99 -14.98
C ASP A 44 8.19 6.10 -16.22
N LYS A 45 8.66 4.85 -16.23
CA LYS A 45 8.48 3.94 -17.37
C LYS A 45 7.16 3.17 -17.36
N LEU A 46 6.35 3.27 -16.30
CA LEU A 46 5.09 2.54 -16.16
C LEU A 46 3.88 3.46 -16.36
N GLU A 47 3.10 3.20 -17.41
CA GLU A 47 1.92 3.99 -17.77
C GLU A 47 0.61 3.29 -17.37
N PRO A 48 -0.40 4.00 -16.85
CA PRO A 48 -1.71 3.42 -16.59
C PRO A 48 -2.55 3.36 -17.86
N HIS A 49 -3.31 2.28 -18.06
CA HIS A 49 -4.33 2.24 -19.08
C HIS A 49 -5.46 3.24 -18.75
N PRO A 50 -5.95 4.06 -19.71
CA PRO A 50 -6.92 5.12 -19.42
C PRO A 50 -8.23 4.66 -18.76
N ASP A 51 -8.68 3.44 -19.06
CA ASP A 51 -9.87 2.87 -18.43
C ASP A 51 -9.73 2.64 -16.91
N ASN A 52 -8.51 2.63 -16.39
CA ASN A 52 -8.27 2.49 -14.96
C ASN A 52 -8.81 3.68 -14.16
N ASP A 53 -8.87 4.86 -14.80
CA ASP A 53 -9.31 6.11 -14.15
C ASP A 53 -10.84 6.17 -13.97
N LYS A 54 -11.55 5.18 -14.51
CA LYS A 54 -12.97 4.96 -14.21
C LYS A 54 -13.19 4.29 -12.84
N ARG A 55 -12.12 3.80 -12.19
CA ARG A 55 -12.20 3.14 -10.87
C ARG A 55 -11.96 4.13 -9.75
N ILE A 56 -13.04 4.72 -9.24
CA ILE A 56 -12.99 5.74 -8.18
C ILE A 56 -13.89 5.36 -7.00
N ILE A 57 -13.53 5.85 -5.81
CA ILE A 57 -14.32 5.71 -4.59
C ILE A 57 -14.93 7.07 -4.26
N GLU A 58 -16.25 7.18 -4.26
CA GLU A 58 -16.90 8.46 -3.96
C GLU A 58 -16.64 8.88 -2.51
N VAL A 59 -16.24 10.14 -2.35
CA VAL A 59 -16.13 10.77 -1.04
C VAL A 59 -17.53 11.27 -0.65
N PRO A 60 -18.12 10.78 0.47
CA PRO A 60 -19.44 11.23 0.89
C PRO A 60 -19.46 12.74 1.15
N ALA A 61 -20.56 13.39 0.79
CA ALA A 61 -20.72 14.82 1.04
C ALA A 61 -20.57 15.14 2.54
N GLY A 62 -19.68 16.10 2.85
CA GLY A 62 -19.39 16.51 4.22
C GLY A 62 -18.42 15.61 4.98
N TYR A 63 -17.81 14.61 4.33
CA TYR A 63 -16.71 13.84 4.93
C TYR A 63 -15.44 14.70 5.04
N ASP A 64 -14.92 14.82 6.26
CA ASP A 64 -13.74 15.63 6.61
C ASP A 64 -12.56 14.81 7.13
N GLY A 65 -12.68 13.48 7.11
CA GLY A 65 -11.60 12.57 7.51
C GLY A 65 -10.49 12.44 6.45
N PRO A 66 -9.45 11.63 6.73
CA PRO A 66 -8.24 11.58 5.90
C PRO A 66 -8.42 10.91 4.53
N LEU A 67 -9.52 10.17 4.32
CA LEU A 67 -9.83 9.50 3.05
C LEU A 67 -10.80 10.34 2.20
N ASN A 68 -10.45 11.60 1.96
CA ASN A 68 -11.27 12.63 1.33
C ASN A 68 -10.95 12.86 -0.16
N PHE A 69 -10.42 11.84 -0.82
CA PHE A 69 -10.12 11.82 -2.24
C PHE A 69 -10.59 10.50 -2.86
N ASP A 70 -10.69 10.48 -4.19
CA ASP A 70 -11.39 9.44 -4.94
C ASP A 70 -10.49 8.27 -5.37
N ALA A 71 -9.20 8.53 -5.60
CA ALA A 71 -8.17 7.55 -5.90
C ALA A 71 -6.77 8.09 -5.59
N GLY A 72 -5.85 7.21 -5.16
CA GLY A 72 -4.46 7.58 -4.94
C GLY A 72 -3.75 6.80 -3.84
N VAL A 73 -2.59 7.30 -3.44
CA VAL A 73 -1.82 6.83 -2.29
C VAL A 73 -1.87 7.92 -1.22
N THR A 74 -2.22 7.57 0.01
CA THR A 74 -2.16 8.50 1.14
C THR A 74 -1.43 7.88 2.31
N PHE A 75 -0.75 8.74 3.07
CA PHE A 75 -0.24 8.40 4.38
C PHE A 75 -1.18 8.91 5.48
N VAL A 76 -1.56 8.05 6.42
CA VAL A 76 -2.30 8.42 7.62
C VAL A 76 -1.36 8.30 8.82
N PRO A 77 -0.97 9.44 9.43
CA PRO A 77 -0.07 9.43 10.58
C PRO A 77 -0.80 8.95 11.84
N VAL A 78 -0.15 8.05 12.59
CA VAL A 78 -0.62 7.59 13.91
C VAL A 78 0.50 7.71 14.92
N GLU A 79 0.31 8.54 15.95
CA GLU A 79 1.32 8.71 17.00
C GLU A 79 1.35 7.52 17.97
N HIS A 80 2.52 6.93 18.16
CA HIS A 80 2.77 5.86 19.14
C HIS A 80 4.26 5.70 19.43
N GLU A 81 4.65 5.24 20.61
CA GLU A 81 6.06 5.10 21.03
C GLU A 81 6.37 3.66 21.45
N GLY A 82 7.61 3.19 21.18
CA GLY A 82 8.11 1.88 21.61
C GLY A 82 7.53 0.66 20.88
N ASN A 83 6.70 0.84 19.86
CA ASN A 83 6.20 -0.27 19.04
C ASN A 83 7.27 -0.72 18.04
N THR A 84 7.57 -2.02 17.97
CA THR A 84 8.67 -2.54 17.14
C THR A 84 8.22 -3.53 16.04
N GLN A 85 7.09 -4.22 16.25
CA GLN A 85 6.53 -5.21 15.30
C GLN A 85 5.01 -5.15 15.17
N ALA A 86 4.35 -4.38 16.03
CA ALA A 86 2.90 -4.29 16.12
C ALA A 86 2.51 -3.02 16.88
N SER A 87 1.43 -2.37 16.45
CA SER A 87 0.86 -1.18 17.08
C SER A 87 -0.65 -1.36 17.19
N ASP A 88 -1.18 -1.25 18.41
CA ASP A 88 -2.63 -1.26 18.64
C ASP A 88 -3.28 0.03 18.16
N GLU A 89 -2.54 1.14 18.19
CA GLU A 89 -2.94 2.45 17.71
C GLU A 89 -3.20 2.42 16.21
N GLU A 90 -2.25 1.88 15.42
CA GLU A 90 -2.44 1.70 13.98
C GLU A 90 -3.63 0.77 13.69
N VAL A 91 -3.81 -0.30 14.47
CA VAL A 91 -4.94 -1.23 14.31
C VAL A 91 -6.28 -0.52 14.55
N ALA A 92 -6.37 0.31 15.58
CA ALA A 92 -7.57 1.07 15.90
C ALA A 92 -7.91 2.07 14.77
N GLU A 93 -6.91 2.79 14.26
CA GLU A 93 -7.09 3.74 13.17
C GLU A 93 -7.50 3.03 11.87
N ILE A 94 -6.80 1.95 11.49
CA ILE A 94 -7.15 1.14 10.31
C ILE A 94 -8.59 0.64 10.40
N LYS A 95 -9.02 0.17 11.57
CA LYS A 95 -10.41 -0.28 11.78
C LYS A 95 -11.41 0.87 11.60
N SER A 96 -11.13 2.03 12.16
CA SER A 96 -11.97 3.23 12.02
C SER A 96 -12.12 3.62 10.54
N LEU A 97 -11.00 3.71 9.82
CA LEU A 97 -10.96 4.08 8.41
C LEU A 97 -11.61 3.04 7.50
N ALA A 98 -11.38 1.75 7.75
CA ALA A 98 -12.03 0.68 7.00
C ALA A 98 -13.56 0.79 7.14
N ASN A 99 -14.08 0.94 8.37
CA ASN A 99 -15.51 1.12 8.59
C ASN A 99 -16.07 2.38 7.91
N ALA A 100 -15.30 3.46 7.83
CA ALA A 100 -15.69 4.68 7.13
C ALA A 100 -15.72 4.53 5.59
N LEU A 101 -15.04 3.51 5.04
CA LEU A 101 -15.08 3.16 3.61
C LEU A 101 -16.22 2.19 3.28
N ILE A 102 -16.54 1.26 4.17
CA ILE A 102 -17.65 0.32 3.96
C ILE A 102 -18.94 1.09 3.67
N GLY A 103 -19.63 0.71 2.60
CA GLY A 103 -20.87 1.36 2.16
C GLY A 103 -20.69 2.58 1.26
N ARG A 104 -19.47 3.11 1.08
CA ARG A 104 -19.23 4.15 0.06
C ARG A 104 -19.46 3.59 -1.34
N THR A 105 -19.85 4.47 -2.27
CA THR A 105 -20.00 4.10 -3.68
C THR A 105 -18.63 3.88 -4.31
N PHE A 106 -18.42 2.70 -4.89
CA PHE A 106 -17.28 2.38 -5.73
C PHE A 106 -17.74 2.26 -7.18
N HIS A 107 -17.11 3.05 -8.05
CA HIS A 107 -17.22 2.95 -9.50
C HIS A 107 -16.26 1.86 -9.97
N THR A 108 -16.77 0.79 -10.58
CA THR A 108 -15.95 -0.40 -10.85
C THR A 108 -15.11 -0.29 -12.12
N GLY A 109 -15.34 0.75 -12.93
CA GLY A 109 -14.80 0.90 -14.27
C GLY A 109 -15.34 -0.14 -15.28
N LYS A 110 -16.38 -0.89 -14.92
CA LYS A 110 -17.07 -1.86 -15.78
C LYS A 110 -18.49 -1.37 -16.07
N SER A 111 -19.16 -1.98 -17.05
CA SER A 111 -20.56 -1.65 -17.38
C SER A 111 -21.58 -2.36 -16.48
N ASP A 112 -21.21 -3.48 -15.84
CA ASP A 112 -22.11 -4.26 -15.00
C ASP A 112 -21.36 -4.97 -13.85
N PRO A 113 -21.57 -4.57 -12.58
CA PRO A 113 -22.22 -3.33 -12.18
C PRO A 113 -21.30 -2.12 -12.44
N GLU A 114 -21.86 -1.01 -12.93
CA GLU A 114 -21.13 0.26 -13.06
C GLU A 114 -20.66 0.78 -11.69
N THR A 115 -21.58 0.78 -10.73
CA THR A 115 -21.33 1.18 -9.34
C THR A 115 -21.86 0.16 -8.36
N ARG A 116 -21.21 0.05 -7.20
CA ARG A 116 -21.74 -0.70 -6.05
C ARG A 116 -21.17 -0.18 -4.73
N ALA A 117 -21.76 -0.59 -3.61
CA ALA A 117 -21.20 -0.32 -2.30
C ALA A 117 -19.90 -1.10 -2.06
N ILE A 118 -18.96 -0.47 -1.36
CA ILE A 118 -17.74 -1.11 -0.85
C ILE A 118 -18.09 -2.08 0.27
N ASP A 119 -17.50 -3.28 0.22
CA ASP A 119 -17.56 -4.27 1.28
C ASP A 119 -16.15 -4.77 1.69
N TRP A 120 -16.10 -5.67 2.67
CA TRP A 120 -14.83 -6.20 3.20
C TRP A 120 -13.97 -6.96 2.17
N ASN A 121 -14.55 -7.47 1.09
CA ASN A 121 -13.83 -8.14 0.02
C ASN A 121 -13.03 -7.18 -0.85
N ASP A 122 -13.35 -5.89 -0.80
CA ASP A 122 -12.69 -4.82 -1.55
C ASP A 122 -11.46 -4.27 -0.86
N ILE A 123 -11.15 -4.76 0.34
CA ILE A 123 -10.08 -4.24 1.18
C ILE A 123 -9.09 -5.35 1.50
N LEU A 124 -7.82 -5.12 1.17
CA LEU A 124 -6.70 -5.92 1.67
C LEU A 124 -6.01 -5.19 2.81
N PHE A 125 -5.67 -5.92 3.87
CA PHE A 125 -4.92 -5.40 5.01
C PHE A 125 -3.57 -6.09 5.06
N VAL A 126 -2.52 -5.30 4.88
CA VAL A 126 -1.15 -5.77 4.73
C VAL A 126 -0.30 -5.24 5.87
N ALA A 127 0.52 -6.10 6.45
CA ALA A 127 1.50 -5.69 7.45
C ALA A 127 2.80 -6.50 7.31
N PRO A 128 3.97 -5.93 7.64
CA PRO A 128 5.25 -6.61 7.49
C PRO A 128 5.46 -7.76 8.49
N TYR A 129 4.83 -7.70 9.68
CA TYR A 129 5.01 -8.71 10.73
C TYR A 129 3.75 -9.51 11.03
N ASN A 130 3.94 -10.80 11.30
CA ASN A 130 2.87 -11.71 11.70
C ASN A 130 2.17 -11.29 13.01
N HIS A 131 2.88 -10.57 13.89
CA HIS A 131 2.29 -10.05 15.12
C HIS A 131 1.22 -8.99 14.79
N GLN A 132 1.54 -8.00 13.94
CA GLN A 132 0.57 -7.01 13.48
C GLN A 132 -0.56 -7.65 12.66
N VAL A 133 -0.25 -8.62 11.78
CA VAL A 133 -1.28 -9.38 11.04
C VAL A 133 -2.27 -10.05 12.00
N SER A 134 -1.79 -10.66 13.08
CA SER A 134 -2.65 -11.32 14.08
C SER A 134 -3.55 -10.31 14.79
N LYS A 135 -3.03 -9.14 15.15
CA LYS A 135 -3.81 -8.07 15.79
C LYS A 135 -4.88 -7.50 14.86
N LEU A 136 -4.53 -7.23 13.60
CA LEU A 136 -5.47 -6.78 12.58
C LEU A 136 -6.60 -7.80 12.37
N ARG A 137 -6.29 -9.10 12.28
CA ARG A 137 -7.32 -10.15 12.18
C ARG A 137 -8.26 -10.17 13.39
N ALA A 138 -7.70 -10.09 14.59
CA ALA A 138 -8.49 -10.08 15.81
C ALA A 138 -9.42 -8.86 15.90
N ALA A 139 -8.95 -7.69 15.46
CA ALA A 139 -9.72 -6.44 15.54
C ALA A 139 -10.78 -6.30 14.43
N LEU A 140 -10.47 -6.76 13.21
CA LEU A 140 -11.32 -6.60 12.03
C LEU A 140 -12.32 -7.75 11.86
N GLY A 141 -12.01 -8.96 12.33
CA GLY A 141 -12.87 -10.13 12.20
C GLY A 141 -12.56 -11.01 10.98
N GLU A 142 -13.24 -12.15 10.87
CA GLU A 142 -12.94 -13.21 9.89
C GLU A 142 -13.19 -12.80 8.43
N GLN A 143 -14.06 -11.81 8.19
CA GLN A 143 -14.36 -11.31 6.85
C GLN A 143 -13.22 -10.48 6.24
N ALA A 144 -12.28 -9.99 7.06
CA ALA A 144 -11.19 -9.14 6.60
C ALA A 144 -10.05 -9.96 5.98
N LYS A 145 -9.63 -9.58 4.77
CA LYS A 145 -8.48 -10.19 4.10
C LYS A 145 -7.18 -9.60 4.63
N VAL A 146 -6.64 -10.22 5.67
CA VAL A 146 -5.41 -9.77 6.36
C VAL A 146 -4.24 -10.72 6.13
N GLY A 147 -3.06 -10.20 5.81
CA GLY A 147 -1.87 -10.99 5.55
C GLY A 147 -0.58 -10.18 5.48
N SER A 148 0.55 -10.89 5.34
CA SER A 148 1.82 -10.25 5.00
C SER A 148 1.88 -9.92 3.52
N VAL A 149 2.80 -9.04 3.13
CA VAL A 149 3.06 -8.69 1.73
C VAL A 149 3.25 -9.95 0.87
N ASP A 150 4.06 -10.89 1.36
CA ASP A 150 4.39 -12.13 0.67
C ASP A 150 3.17 -13.06 0.46
N LYS A 151 2.12 -12.94 1.29
CA LYS A 151 0.91 -13.79 1.21
C LYS A 151 -0.05 -13.34 0.10
N PHE A 152 0.09 -12.11 -0.39
CA PHE A 152 -0.83 -11.53 -1.38
C PHE A 152 -0.25 -11.44 -2.80
N GLN A 153 0.74 -12.28 -3.14
CA GLN A 153 1.13 -12.45 -4.53
C GLN A 153 -0.08 -12.84 -5.39
N GLY A 154 -0.16 -12.23 -6.58
CA GLY A 154 -1.29 -12.38 -7.50
C GLY A 154 -2.66 -11.81 -7.06
N GLN A 155 -2.86 -11.36 -5.83
CA GLN A 155 -4.14 -10.78 -5.38
C GLN A 155 -4.17 -9.27 -5.58
N GLU A 156 -5.35 -8.67 -5.70
CA GLU A 156 -5.54 -7.23 -5.88
C GLU A 156 -6.90 -6.85 -5.28
N ALA A 157 -7.07 -5.59 -4.91
CA ALA A 157 -8.35 -5.07 -4.47
C ALA A 157 -8.51 -3.57 -4.77
N PRO A 158 -9.74 -3.04 -4.80
CA PRO A 158 -9.98 -1.60 -4.86
C PRO A 158 -9.17 -0.81 -3.83
N ILE A 159 -9.11 -1.31 -2.59
CA ILE A 159 -8.46 -0.64 -1.46
C ILE A 159 -7.39 -1.55 -0.83
N VAL A 160 -6.25 -0.97 -0.48
CA VAL A 160 -5.22 -1.64 0.33
C VAL A 160 -4.85 -0.76 1.50
N PHE A 161 -4.84 -1.33 2.71
CA PHE A 161 -4.19 -0.75 3.89
C PHE A 161 -2.83 -1.40 4.08
N LEU A 162 -1.79 -0.60 4.25
CA LEU A 162 -0.45 -1.02 4.66
C LEU A 162 -0.14 -0.44 6.05
N SER A 163 -0.06 -1.30 7.06
CA SER A 163 0.37 -0.93 8.42
C SER A 163 1.89 -1.03 8.54
N MET A 164 2.54 0.05 8.97
CA MET A 164 4.00 0.09 9.17
C MET A 164 4.43 -0.42 10.54
N CYS A 165 3.51 -0.50 11.49
CA CYS A 165 3.52 -1.17 12.80
C CYS A 165 4.61 -0.78 13.82
N ALA A 166 5.66 -0.07 13.40
CA ALA A 166 6.80 0.31 14.23
C ALA A 166 6.84 1.83 14.42
N SER A 167 7.14 2.27 15.64
CA SER A 167 7.35 3.68 15.98
C SER A 167 8.59 4.25 15.30
N ASP A 168 9.66 3.45 15.27
CA ASP A 168 10.95 3.78 14.71
C ASP A 168 11.47 2.61 13.88
N ALA A 169 11.86 2.87 12.62
CA ALA A 169 12.40 1.85 11.73
C ALA A 169 13.74 1.26 12.21
N SER A 170 14.52 1.96 13.04
CA SER A 170 15.76 1.46 13.65
C SER A 170 15.53 0.49 14.80
N GLU A 171 14.39 0.60 15.49
CA GLU A 171 13.98 -0.30 16.58
C GLU A 171 13.24 -1.54 16.05
N SER A 172 12.98 -1.59 14.75
CA SER A 172 12.52 -2.79 14.08
C SER A 172 13.50 -3.96 14.32
N PRO A 173 13.03 -5.12 14.79
CA PRO A 173 13.90 -6.27 15.03
C PRO A 173 14.43 -6.93 13.75
N ARG A 174 13.86 -6.58 12.59
CA ARG A 174 14.38 -6.98 11.27
C ARG A 174 15.12 -5.83 10.57
N GLY A 175 15.21 -4.68 11.23
CA GLY A 175 15.86 -3.47 10.75
C GLY A 175 15.07 -2.71 9.69
N LEU A 176 15.58 -1.51 9.41
CA LEU A 176 15.04 -0.60 8.41
C LEU A 176 14.98 -1.21 7.01
N ASP A 177 16.00 -1.98 6.60
CA ASP A 177 16.07 -2.56 5.26
C ASP A 177 14.89 -3.51 5.00
N PHE A 178 14.40 -4.20 6.02
CA PHE A 178 13.21 -5.03 5.93
C PHE A 178 11.93 -4.20 5.88
N LEU A 179 11.83 -3.18 6.72
CA LEU A 179 10.60 -2.40 6.88
C LEU A 179 10.32 -1.50 5.67
N PHE A 180 11.37 -0.90 5.11
CA PHE A 180 11.32 -0.05 3.93
C PHE A 180 11.79 -0.75 2.66
N ASP A 181 11.75 -2.09 2.64
CA ASP A 181 12.10 -2.86 1.46
C ASP A 181 11.28 -2.39 0.25
N LYS A 182 12.00 -1.91 -0.78
CA LYS A 182 11.41 -1.31 -1.98
C LYS A 182 10.47 -2.29 -2.70
N HIS A 183 10.84 -3.57 -2.75
CA HIS A 183 10.03 -4.59 -3.41
C HIS A 183 8.72 -4.81 -2.65
N ARG A 184 8.77 -4.91 -1.33
CA ARG A 184 7.59 -5.09 -0.48
C ARG A 184 6.64 -3.88 -0.54
N ILE A 185 7.19 -2.67 -0.53
CA ILE A 185 6.39 -1.44 -0.71
C ILE A 185 5.74 -1.44 -2.09
N ASN A 186 6.50 -1.75 -3.15
CA ASN A 186 5.95 -1.87 -4.50
C ASN A 186 4.81 -2.87 -4.55
N VAL A 187 5.04 -4.09 -4.04
CA VAL A 187 4.05 -5.16 -4.03
C VAL A 187 2.81 -4.68 -3.28
N ALA A 188 2.94 -4.15 -2.06
CA ALA A 188 1.81 -3.72 -1.25
C ALA A 188 0.98 -2.61 -1.91
N ILE A 189 1.62 -1.51 -2.35
CA ILE A 189 0.90 -0.37 -2.95
C ILE A 189 0.31 -0.77 -4.30
N SER A 190 1.05 -1.53 -5.13
CA SER A 190 0.56 -1.98 -6.44
C SER A 190 -0.53 -3.04 -6.38
N ARG A 191 -0.92 -3.53 -5.19
CA ARG A 191 -2.15 -4.34 -5.01
C ARG A 191 -3.41 -3.48 -5.04
N ALA A 192 -3.31 -2.17 -4.82
CA ALA A 192 -4.44 -1.27 -4.86
C ALA A 192 -4.81 -0.94 -6.31
N GLN A 193 -6.09 -1.11 -6.64
CA GLN A 193 -6.62 -0.66 -7.92
C GLN A 193 -6.97 0.83 -7.90
N THR A 194 -7.43 1.34 -6.76
CA THR A 194 -7.95 2.71 -6.62
C THR A 194 -7.31 3.45 -5.45
N LEU A 195 -7.24 2.84 -4.27
CA LEU A 195 -6.80 3.52 -3.05
C LEU A 195 -5.77 2.69 -2.26
N ALA A 196 -4.60 3.26 -2.02
CA ALA A 196 -3.60 2.72 -1.09
C ALA A 196 -3.48 3.63 0.14
N VAL A 197 -3.75 3.09 1.33
CA VAL A 197 -3.67 3.79 2.60
C VAL A 197 -2.51 3.23 3.40
N VAL A 198 -1.45 4.01 3.54
CA VAL A 198 -0.29 3.65 4.36
C VAL A 198 -0.47 4.28 5.74
N VAL A 199 -0.46 3.45 6.78
CA VAL A 199 -0.67 3.89 8.17
C VAL A 199 0.60 3.65 8.95
N GLY A 200 1.07 4.66 9.69
CA GLY A 200 2.28 4.51 10.49
C GLY A 200 2.64 5.75 11.30
N ASN A 201 3.67 5.59 12.13
CA ASN A 201 4.20 6.71 12.90
C ASN A 201 4.77 7.81 11.98
N PRO A 202 4.43 9.10 12.18
CA PRO A 202 4.95 10.20 11.35
C PRO A 202 6.47 10.39 11.45
N ASN A 203 7.11 9.85 12.49
CA ASN A 203 8.56 9.87 12.70
C ASN A 203 9.28 8.63 12.15
N ILE A 204 8.55 7.61 11.65
CA ILE A 204 9.17 6.37 11.18
C ILE A 204 10.18 6.60 10.05
N GLY A 205 9.92 7.60 9.19
CA GLY A 205 10.80 8.03 8.09
C GLY A 205 11.90 9.02 8.50
N LYS A 206 12.02 9.38 9.78
CA LYS A 206 13.06 10.26 10.32
C LYS A 206 14.20 9.50 11.00
N THR A 207 14.23 8.17 10.84
CA THR A 207 15.21 7.34 11.54
C THR A 207 16.64 7.62 11.03
N PRO A 208 17.67 7.55 11.91
CA PRO A 208 19.06 7.65 11.49
C PRO A 208 19.44 6.51 10.54
N VAL A 209 20.19 6.83 9.49
CA VAL A 209 20.71 5.86 8.53
C VAL A 209 22.23 5.93 8.45
N ASN A 210 22.87 4.77 8.34
CA ASN A 210 24.32 4.65 8.34
C ASN A 210 24.88 4.25 6.96
N ARG A 211 24.00 4.02 5.98
CA ARG A 211 24.34 3.59 4.63
C ARG A 211 23.60 4.40 3.58
N VAL A 212 24.26 4.63 2.44
CA VAL A 212 23.66 5.34 1.29
C VAL A 212 22.43 4.60 0.74
N ASP A 213 22.43 3.27 0.75
CA ASP A 213 21.26 2.51 0.29
C ASP A 213 20.03 2.72 1.18
N GLN A 214 20.23 2.83 2.49
CA GLN A 214 19.16 3.10 3.46
C GLN A 214 18.57 4.51 3.26
N LEU A 215 19.38 5.50 2.87
CA LEU A 215 18.87 6.83 2.48
C LEU A 215 17.86 6.71 1.32
N LYS A 216 18.11 5.84 0.34
CA LYS A 216 17.17 5.63 -0.77
C LYS A 216 15.85 5.02 -0.29
N LEU A 217 15.90 4.06 0.63
CA LEU A 217 14.71 3.43 1.21
C LEU A 217 13.90 4.44 2.04
N VAL A 218 14.56 5.25 2.87
CA VAL A 218 13.91 6.32 3.64
C VAL A 218 13.32 7.39 2.72
N ASN A 219 14.03 7.78 1.66
CA ASN A 219 13.51 8.75 0.68
C ASN A 219 12.26 8.23 -0.04
N LEU A 220 12.26 6.94 -0.43
CA LEU A 220 11.09 6.28 -1.00
C LEU A 220 9.91 6.33 -0.02
N PHE A 221 10.13 5.98 1.25
CA PHE A 221 9.07 6.04 2.25
C PHE A 221 8.59 7.47 2.50
N ASN A 222 9.49 8.44 2.58
CA ASN A 222 9.14 9.87 2.74
C ASN A 222 8.44 10.46 1.51
N ALA A 223 8.48 9.82 0.35
CA ALA A 223 7.62 10.20 -0.77
C ALA A 223 6.16 9.82 -0.51
N ILE A 224 5.90 8.67 0.12
CA ILE A 224 4.56 8.23 0.53
C ILE A 224 3.95 9.24 1.52
N THR A 225 4.73 9.70 2.49
CA THR A 225 4.26 10.65 3.52
C THR A 225 3.92 12.04 2.99
N ARG A 226 4.27 12.33 1.72
CA ARG A 226 3.99 13.59 1.02
C ARG A 226 2.96 13.43 -0.11
N SER A 227 2.48 12.20 -0.35
CA SER A 227 1.54 11.86 -1.42
C SER A 227 0.11 12.29 -1.11
#